data_AF-A0A3Q0H9D9-F1
#
_entry.id   AF-A0A3Q0H9D9-F1
#
_cell.length_a   1.000
_cell.length_b   1.000
_cell.length_c   1.000
_cell.angle_alpha   90.00
_cell.angle_beta   90.00
_cell.angle_gamma   90.00
#
_symmetry.space_group_name_H-M   'P 1'
#
loop_
_entity.id
_entity.type
_entity.pdbx_description
1 polymer ?
#
loop_
_entity_poly.entity_id
_entity_poly.type
_entity_poly.pdbx_seq_one_letter_code
_entity_poly.pdbx_strand_id
1 'polypeptide(L)'
;MANLTPPRYYAFDEPFVRELLGKKLSKGTKKDLDDVSAKTGITLKSCRRQFDNFKRVFKAVEELRGPLVDNIQQHFLLPDRLARDYAAIVFFANSRFDSGKKKLQYLSFRDFAACAQHLIQHWTLGAVDSHVDDMDVDLDKEFLQELKELKVLVADKDLLDQHKSLVCTVLRGKISVYNEMETNFKRGWRGAAPLTCPPLPPQFIEPCKADRWPPSDMRLFLTQYTGSAHALDAFRHQALWDRYMNTVTACLLQMYHD
;
A
#
# COMPACT_ATOMS: atom_id res chain seq x y z
N MET A 1 28.68 10.04 26.40
CA MET A 1 27.55 9.58 25.55
C MET A 1 27.05 10.78 24.77
N ALA A 2 27.11 10.78 23.44
CA ALA A 2 26.62 11.92 22.66
C ALA A 2 25.08 11.97 22.74
N ASN A 3 24.53 13.07 23.26
CA ASN A 3 23.09 13.31 23.26
C ASN A 3 22.63 13.53 21.81
N LEU A 4 22.08 12.48 21.20
CA LEU A 4 21.41 12.58 19.90
C LEU A 4 20.17 13.45 20.08
N THR A 5 20.02 14.50 19.27
CA THR A 5 18.77 15.24 19.15
C THR A 5 17.62 14.28 18.82
N PRO A 6 16.38 14.51 19.29
CA PRO A 6 15.26 13.58 19.09
C PRO A 6 15.13 13.06 17.64
N PRO A 7 15.22 13.90 16.58
CA PRO A 7 15.12 13.40 15.20
C PRO A 7 16.21 12.39 14.82
N ARG A 8 17.45 12.58 15.30
CA ARG A 8 18.56 11.65 15.03
C ARG A 8 18.45 10.37 15.86
N TYR A 9 17.87 10.46 17.06
CA TYR A 9 17.64 9.31 17.90
C TYR A 9 16.55 8.38 17.34
N TYR A 10 15.50 8.94 16.73
CA TYR A 10 14.43 8.20 16.04
C TYR A 10 14.73 7.88 14.57
N ALA A 11 15.81 8.40 13.99
CA ALA A 11 16.24 7.97 12.66
C ALA A 11 16.55 6.46 12.64
N PHE A 12 16.12 5.81 11.56
CA PHE A 12 16.29 4.37 11.34
C PHE A 12 16.85 4.10 9.95
N ASP A 13 17.29 2.87 9.74
CA ASP A 13 17.86 2.40 8.49
C ASP A 13 16.77 1.65 7.69
N GLU A 14 16.54 2.06 6.44
CA GLU A 14 15.51 1.45 5.59
C GLU A 14 15.65 -0.08 5.42
N PRO A 15 16.87 -0.66 5.27
CA PRO A 15 17.05 -2.11 5.22
C PRO A 15 16.61 -2.83 6.49
N PHE A 16 16.80 -2.21 7.66
CA PHE A 16 16.35 -2.77 8.93
C PHE A 16 14.82 -2.83 9.00
N VAL A 17 14.16 -1.73 8.63
CA VAL A 17 12.70 -1.67 8.63
C VAL A 17 12.11 -2.65 7.62
N ARG A 18 12.72 -2.78 6.44
CA ARG A 18 12.28 -3.73 5.41
C ARG A 18 12.19 -5.18 5.94
N GLU A 19 13.12 -5.59 6.80
CA GLU A 19 13.13 -6.90 7.45
C GLU A 19 12.09 -7.05 8.57
N LEU A 20 11.61 -5.93 9.13
CA LEU A 20 10.61 -5.89 10.19
C LEU A 20 9.18 -5.66 9.69
N LEU A 21 8.99 -5.09 8.49
CA LEU A 21 7.68 -4.79 7.93
C LEU A 21 6.76 -6.02 7.95
N GLY A 22 5.59 -5.87 8.59
CA GLY A 22 4.60 -6.94 8.69
C GLY A 22 4.78 -7.92 9.84
N LYS A 23 5.94 -7.89 10.51
CA LYS A 23 6.17 -8.71 11.71
C LYS A 23 5.57 -8.01 12.92
N LYS A 24 4.90 -8.79 13.79
CA LYS A 24 4.44 -8.28 15.08
C LYS A 24 5.64 -7.84 15.92
N LEU A 25 5.63 -6.60 16.43
CA LEU A 25 6.70 -6.04 17.28
C LEU A 25 6.75 -6.72 18.68
N SER A 26 7.20 -7.97 18.70
CA SER A 26 7.07 -8.89 19.84
C SER A 26 8.42 -9.20 20.51
N LYS A 27 8.37 -9.92 21.64
CA LYS A 27 9.59 -10.48 22.27
C LYS A 27 10.32 -11.46 21.34
N GLY A 28 9.61 -12.15 20.44
CA GLY A 28 10.21 -13.06 19.46
C GLY A 28 11.07 -12.29 18.46
N THR A 29 10.49 -11.28 17.81
CA THR A 29 11.20 -10.42 16.85
C THR A 29 12.43 -9.72 17.45
N LYS A 30 12.39 -9.42 18.75
CA LYS A 30 13.55 -8.86 19.47
C LYS A 30 14.72 -9.85 19.56
N LYS A 31 14.46 -11.16 19.59
CA LYS A 31 15.50 -12.20 19.63
C LYS A 31 16.15 -12.39 18.25
N ASP A 32 15.40 -12.17 17.18
CA ASP A 32 15.89 -12.34 15.81
C ASP A 32 16.72 -11.13 15.32
N LEU A 33 16.95 -10.12 16.17
CA LEU A 33 17.71 -8.92 15.79
C LEU A 33 19.18 -9.20 15.48
N ASP A 34 19.75 -10.28 16.04
CA ASP A 34 21.10 -10.73 15.72
C ASP A 34 21.20 -11.19 14.26
N ASP A 35 20.21 -11.96 13.78
CA ASP A 35 20.14 -12.40 12.38
C ASP A 35 19.90 -11.22 11.43
N VAL A 36 19.02 -10.28 11.81
CA VAL A 36 18.78 -9.06 11.01
C VAL A 36 20.04 -8.20 10.94
N SER A 37 20.78 -8.08 12.05
CA SER A 37 22.06 -7.37 12.10
C SER A 37 23.08 -8.00 11.14
N ALA A 38 23.23 -9.32 11.17
CA ALA A 38 24.11 -10.05 10.26
C ALA A 38 23.70 -9.88 8.79
N LYS A 39 22.39 -9.93 8.50
CA LYS A 39 21.86 -9.82 7.13
C LYS A 39 22.02 -8.41 6.54
N THR A 40 21.80 -7.38 7.35
CA THR A 40 21.77 -5.98 6.88
C THR A 40 23.11 -5.25 7.03
N GLY A 41 24.05 -5.80 7.81
CA GLY A 41 25.29 -5.14 8.17
C GLY A 41 25.13 -4.01 9.20
N ILE A 42 23.91 -3.79 9.70
CA ILE A 42 23.62 -2.75 10.70
C ILE A 42 24.02 -3.28 12.07
N THR A 43 24.68 -2.47 12.88
CA THR A 43 25.12 -2.90 14.22
C THR A 43 23.92 -3.33 15.07
N LEU A 44 24.07 -4.43 15.81
CA LEU A 44 23.05 -4.93 16.73
C LEU A 44 22.56 -3.85 17.72
N LYS A 45 23.46 -2.97 18.17
CA LYS A 45 23.12 -1.84 19.03
C LYS A 45 22.13 -0.89 18.34
N SER A 46 22.34 -0.58 17.06
CA SER A 46 21.42 0.24 16.27
C SER A 46 20.10 -0.49 16.02
N CYS A 47 20.13 -1.78 15.66
CA CYS A 47 18.92 -2.61 15.49
C CYS A 47 18.04 -2.60 16.75
N ARG A 48 18.65 -2.80 17.94
CA ARG A 48 17.94 -2.76 19.23
C ARG A 48 17.31 -1.39 19.50
N ARG A 49 18.06 -0.30 19.27
CA ARG A 49 17.55 1.08 19.41
C ARG A 49 16.35 1.32 18.50
N GLN A 50 16.48 1.00 17.22
CA GLN A 50 15.42 1.22 16.23
C GLN A 50 14.18 0.40 16.58
N PHE A 51 14.34 -0.87 16.95
CA PHE A 51 13.23 -1.73 17.40
C PHE A 51 12.52 -1.16 18.64
N ASP A 52 13.29 -0.72 19.64
CA ASP A 52 12.72 -0.14 20.86
C ASP A 52 12.01 1.20 20.57
N ASN A 53 12.52 2.01 19.63
CA ASN A 53 11.82 3.21 19.15
C ASN A 53 10.50 2.86 18.46
N PHE A 54 10.46 1.87 17.56
CA PHE A 54 9.22 1.43 16.90
C PHE A 54 8.19 0.99 17.92
N LYS A 55 8.59 0.18 18.90
CA LYS A 55 7.70 -0.24 20.00
C LYS A 55 7.17 0.92 20.81
N ARG A 56 8.01 1.92 21.09
CA ARG A 56 7.61 3.10 21.86
C ARG A 56 6.60 3.95 21.08
N VAL A 57 6.86 4.20 19.81
CA VAL A 57 5.93 4.94 18.93
C VAL A 57 4.62 4.18 18.81
N PHE A 58 4.68 2.88 18.47
CA PHE A 58 3.51 2.01 18.35
C PHE A 58 2.63 2.04 19.59
N LYS A 59 3.21 1.85 20.78
CA LYS A 59 2.46 1.86 22.04
C LYS A 59 1.87 3.24 22.34
N ALA A 60 2.63 4.30 22.09
CA ALA A 60 2.15 5.66 22.36
C ALA A 60 0.95 6.00 21.49
N VAL A 61 1.00 5.68 20.19
CA VAL A 61 -0.09 6.01 19.28
C VAL A 61 -1.30 5.10 19.45
N GLU A 62 -1.14 3.85 19.92
CA GLU A 62 -2.27 2.94 20.21
C GLU A 62 -3.31 3.53 21.18
N GLU A 63 -2.91 4.48 22.02
CA GLU A 63 -3.78 5.14 23.02
C GLU A 63 -4.27 6.54 22.57
N LEU A 64 -3.86 7.02 21.38
CA LEU A 64 -4.07 8.41 20.93
C LEU A 64 -5.10 8.52 19.80
N ARG A 65 -6.04 9.43 19.95
CA ARG A 65 -7.09 9.69 18.96
C ARG A 65 -6.62 10.66 17.86
N GLY A 66 -7.24 10.58 16.69
CA GLY A 66 -7.00 11.49 15.57
C GLY A 66 -5.80 11.12 14.70
N PRO A 67 -5.35 12.06 13.83
CA PRO A 67 -4.41 11.78 12.77
C PRO A 67 -3.10 11.13 13.23
N LEU A 68 -2.80 9.93 12.72
CA LEU A 68 -1.63 9.15 13.16
C LEU A 68 -0.31 9.93 12.98
N VAL A 69 -0.17 10.63 11.86
CA VAL A 69 1.04 11.43 11.57
C VAL A 69 1.18 12.57 12.56
N ASP A 70 0.12 13.31 12.82
CA ASP A 70 0.12 14.46 13.74
C ASP A 70 0.44 14.01 15.17
N ASN A 71 -0.16 12.90 15.61
CA ASN A 71 0.11 12.27 16.90
C ASN A 71 1.59 11.92 17.05
N ILE A 72 2.22 11.34 16.01
CA ILE A 72 3.64 11.02 16.04
C ILE A 72 4.49 12.29 16.09
N GLN A 73 4.17 13.30 15.27
CA GLN A 73 4.91 14.56 15.25
C GLN A 73 4.87 15.28 16.60
N GLN A 74 3.69 15.40 17.20
CA GLN A 74 3.51 16.16 18.44
C GLN A 74 4.11 15.42 19.65
N HIS A 75 3.91 14.11 19.76
CA HIS A 75 4.42 13.34 20.91
C HIS A 75 5.93 13.09 20.87
N PHE A 76 6.52 12.95 19.68
CA PHE A 76 7.93 12.59 19.53
C PHE A 76 8.80 13.73 18.96
N LEU A 77 8.19 14.86 18.60
CA LEU A 77 8.84 16.03 18.01
C LEU A 77 9.64 15.67 16.75
N LEU A 78 9.03 14.82 15.91
CA LEU A 78 9.64 14.34 14.68
C LEU A 78 9.27 15.23 13.49
N PRO A 79 10.19 15.39 12.51
CA PRO A 79 9.86 16.03 11.24
C PRO A 79 8.76 15.26 10.50
N ASP A 80 7.96 15.96 9.69
CA ASP A 80 6.83 15.41 8.92
C ASP A 80 7.18 14.11 8.20
N ARG A 81 8.26 14.13 7.40
CA ARG A 81 8.70 12.94 6.66
C ARG A 81 8.94 11.72 7.57
N LEU A 82 9.65 11.91 8.68
CA LEU A 82 9.96 10.80 9.59
C LEU A 82 8.69 10.31 10.30
N ALA A 83 7.79 11.22 10.66
CA ALA A 83 6.50 10.86 11.25
C ALA A 83 5.63 10.05 10.30
N ARG A 84 5.56 10.42 9.00
CA ARG A 84 4.88 9.63 7.96
C ARG A 84 5.49 8.25 7.79
N ASP A 85 6.81 8.14 7.84
CA ASP A 85 7.46 6.84 7.73
C ASP A 85 7.17 5.96 8.96
N TYR A 86 7.15 6.54 10.17
CA TYR A 86 6.71 5.83 11.38
C TYR A 86 5.22 5.42 11.30
N ALA A 87 4.35 6.28 10.76
CA ALA A 87 2.95 5.97 10.54
C ALA A 87 2.78 4.75 9.61
N ALA A 88 3.55 4.67 8.52
CA ALA A 88 3.56 3.52 7.63
C ALA A 88 4.00 2.22 8.34
N ILE A 89 5.02 2.29 9.20
CA ILE A 89 5.49 1.14 9.98
C ILE A 89 4.41 0.65 10.95
N VAL A 90 3.76 1.58 11.66
CA VAL A 90 2.65 1.28 12.59
C VAL A 90 1.48 0.65 11.84
N PHE A 91 1.09 1.23 10.69
CA PHE A 91 0.04 0.70 9.83
C PHE A 91 0.32 -0.75 9.39
N PHE A 92 1.49 -1.04 8.83
CA PHE A 92 1.82 -2.41 8.40
C PHE A 92 1.93 -3.40 9.55
N ALA A 93 2.36 -2.96 10.74
CA ALA A 93 2.39 -3.79 11.93
C ALA A 93 0.97 -4.21 12.37
N ASN A 94 -0.01 -3.31 12.25
CA ASN A 94 -1.42 -3.58 12.57
C ASN A 94 -2.13 -4.40 11.49
N SER A 95 -1.91 -4.08 10.21
CA SER A 95 -2.53 -4.80 9.10
C SER A 95 -1.96 -6.21 8.85
N ARG A 96 -0.94 -6.65 9.62
CA ARG A 96 -0.23 -7.94 9.47
C ARG A 96 0.19 -8.23 8.02
N PHE A 97 0.73 -7.22 7.36
CA PHE A 97 1.05 -7.31 5.94
C PHE A 97 2.26 -8.21 5.67
N ASP A 98 2.11 -9.27 4.89
CA ASP A 98 3.23 -10.13 4.51
C ASP A 98 4.10 -9.51 3.40
N SER A 99 5.10 -8.74 3.83
CA SER A 99 6.08 -8.09 2.95
C SER A 99 7.24 -9.00 2.50
N GLY A 100 7.30 -10.25 3.01
CA GLY A 100 8.43 -11.18 2.83
C GLY A 100 8.34 -12.07 1.59
N LYS A 101 7.24 -11.99 0.84
CA LYS A 101 7.05 -12.76 -0.39
C LYS A 101 8.16 -12.46 -1.39
N LYS A 102 8.74 -13.50 -2.01
CA LYS A 102 9.81 -13.38 -3.05
C LYS A 102 9.48 -12.33 -4.11
N LYS A 103 8.20 -12.29 -4.52
CA LYS A 103 7.63 -11.38 -5.52
C LYS A 103 7.68 -9.89 -5.13
N LEU A 104 7.95 -9.57 -3.88
CA LEU A 104 8.01 -8.20 -3.36
C LEU A 104 9.43 -7.81 -2.91
N GLN A 105 10.43 -8.66 -3.13
CA GLN A 105 11.80 -8.42 -2.68
C GLN A 105 12.49 -7.26 -3.40
N TYR A 106 12.06 -6.95 -4.63
CA TYR A 106 12.60 -5.82 -5.40
C TYR A 106 12.14 -4.46 -4.84
N LEU A 107 11.09 -4.43 -4.00
CA LEU A 107 10.54 -3.19 -3.43
C LEU A 107 11.31 -2.74 -2.19
N SER A 108 11.63 -1.45 -2.16
CA SER A 108 12.26 -0.76 -1.04
C SER A 108 11.25 -0.44 0.06
N PHE A 109 11.73 -0.03 1.25
CA PHE A 109 10.86 0.50 2.29
C PHE A 109 10.05 1.71 1.80
N ARG A 110 10.63 2.58 0.97
CA ARG A 110 9.95 3.79 0.48
C ARG A 110 8.73 3.46 -0.35
N ASP A 111 8.77 2.39 -1.12
CA ASP A 111 7.63 1.96 -1.92
C ASP A 111 6.48 1.52 -1.03
N PHE A 112 6.79 0.74 0.01
CA PHE A 112 5.80 0.37 1.02
C PHE A 112 5.28 1.60 1.76
N ALA A 113 6.15 2.53 2.15
CA ALA A 113 5.76 3.74 2.88
C ALA A 113 4.82 4.63 2.05
N ALA A 114 5.11 4.82 0.77
CA ALA A 114 4.24 5.55 -0.16
C ALA A 114 2.88 4.86 -0.34
N CYS A 115 2.87 3.53 -0.53
CA CYS A 115 1.62 2.77 -0.59
C CYS A 115 0.80 2.87 0.71
N ALA A 116 1.47 2.78 1.88
CA ALA A 116 0.81 2.93 3.17
C ALA A 116 0.20 4.32 3.35
N GLN A 117 0.87 5.38 2.90
CA GLN A 117 0.31 6.73 2.96
C GLN A 117 -1.00 6.84 2.19
N HIS A 118 -1.08 6.30 0.97
CA HIS A 118 -2.33 6.27 0.20
C HIS A 118 -3.41 5.44 0.89
N LEU A 119 -3.05 4.31 1.50
CA LEU A 119 -4.00 3.48 2.25
C LEU A 119 -4.52 4.20 3.51
N ILE A 120 -3.64 4.85 4.28
CA ILE A 120 -4.03 5.62 5.46
C ILE A 120 -4.92 6.81 5.05
N GLN A 121 -4.58 7.52 3.98
CA GLN A 121 -5.33 8.70 3.55
C GLN A 121 -6.71 8.41 2.96
N HIS A 122 -6.97 7.17 2.54
CA HIS A 122 -8.20 6.86 1.82
C HIS A 122 -8.98 5.69 2.42
N TRP A 123 -8.36 4.78 3.16
CA TRP A 123 -8.95 3.48 3.55
C TRP A 123 -9.01 3.26 5.06
N THR A 124 -8.56 4.21 5.88
CA THR A 124 -8.75 4.16 7.35
C THR A 124 -9.91 5.06 7.77
N LEU A 125 -10.44 4.85 8.97
CA LEU A 125 -11.63 5.57 9.46
C LEU A 125 -11.43 7.09 9.51
N GLY A 126 -10.25 7.57 9.93
CA GLY A 126 -9.92 9.00 9.96
C GLY A 126 -9.80 9.68 8.59
N ALA A 127 -9.82 8.92 7.49
CA ALA A 127 -9.82 9.46 6.14
C ALA A 127 -11.17 10.06 5.71
N VAL A 128 -12.28 9.58 6.29
CA VAL A 128 -13.64 9.89 5.81
C VAL A 128 -14.42 10.69 6.84
N ASP A 129 -14.19 10.48 8.13
CA ASP A 129 -14.93 11.17 9.18
C ASP A 129 -14.01 11.51 10.35
N SER A 130 -13.80 12.81 10.61
CA SER A 130 -12.98 13.30 11.73
C SER A 130 -13.62 13.10 13.11
N HIS A 131 -14.75 12.41 13.17
CA HIS A 131 -15.63 12.31 14.34
C HIS A 131 -15.78 10.90 14.91
N VAL A 132 -15.13 9.87 14.33
CA VAL A 132 -15.14 8.53 14.91
C VAL A 132 -14.09 8.43 16.02
N ASP A 133 -14.49 7.94 17.20
CA ASP A 133 -13.64 7.73 18.39
C ASP A 133 -12.53 6.66 18.19
N ASP A 134 -12.36 6.14 16.97
CA ASP A 134 -11.51 5.01 16.63
C ASP A 134 -10.16 5.43 16.03
N MET A 135 -9.17 4.58 16.25
CA MET A 135 -7.78 4.76 15.83
C MET A 135 -7.64 4.82 14.29
N ASP A 136 -6.96 5.86 13.78
CA ASP A 136 -6.56 6.06 12.38
C ASP A 136 -5.75 4.91 11.73
N VAL A 137 -5.37 3.90 12.52
CA VAL A 137 -4.56 2.78 12.09
C VAL A 137 -5.41 1.62 11.55
N ASP A 138 -6.68 1.56 11.94
CA ASP A 138 -7.56 0.50 11.51
C ASP A 138 -8.19 0.83 10.15
N LEU A 139 -8.14 -0.17 9.27
CA LEU A 139 -8.84 -0.11 8.00
C LEU A 139 -10.34 -0.01 8.26
N ASP A 140 -10.98 0.88 7.53
CA ASP A 140 -12.43 1.09 7.55
C ASP A 140 -13.12 -0.21 7.12
N LYS A 141 -13.65 -0.95 8.11
CA LYS A 141 -14.24 -2.27 7.90
C LYS A 141 -15.51 -2.19 7.06
N GLU A 142 -16.25 -1.09 7.17
CA GLU A 142 -17.46 -0.86 6.38
C GLU A 142 -17.08 -0.62 4.93
N PHE A 143 -16.13 0.28 4.66
CA PHE A 143 -15.59 0.47 3.33
C PHE A 143 -15.01 -0.83 2.73
N LEU A 144 -14.23 -1.60 3.50
CA LEU A 144 -13.70 -2.88 3.03
C LEU A 144 -14.81 -3.91 2.72
N GLN A 145 -15.94 -3.84 3.43
CA GLN A 145 -17.11 -4.67 3.14
C GLN A 145 -17.79 -4.20 1.85
N GLU A 146 -17.96 -2.89 1.65
CA GLU A 146 -18.49 -2.30 0.42
C GLU A 146 -17.65 -2.65 -0.81
N LEU A 147 -16.32 -2.71 -0.69
CA LEU A 147 -15.43 -3.12 -1.78
C LEU A 147 -15.79 -4.49 -2.40
N LYS A 148 -16.49 -5.36 -1.67
CA LYS A 148 -16.96 -6.65 -2.20
C LYS A 148 -18.02 -6.47 -3.29
N GLU A 149 -18.77 -5.37 -3.28
CA GLU A 149 -19.75 -5.03 -4.31
C GLU A 149 -19.07 -4.75 -5.66
N LEU A 150 -17.84 -4.21 -5.66
CA LEU A 150 -17.06 -3.98 -6.89
C LEU A 150 -16.74 -5.27 -7.65
N LYS A 151 -16.83 -6.44 -7.00
CA LYS A 151 -16.65 -7.73 -7.69
C LYS A 151 -17.62 -7.92 -8.84
N VAL A 152 -18.78 -7.26 -8.83
CA VAL A 152 -19.75 -7.36 -9.93
C VAL A 152 -19.11 -7.06 -11.29
N LEU A 153 -18.20 -6.08 -11.35
CA LEU A 153 -17.48 -5.70 -12.57
C LEU A 153 -16.64 -6.84 -13.17
N VAL A 154 -16.12 -7.74 -12.31
CA VAL A 154 -15.22 -8.84 -12.70
C VAL A 154 -15.96 -10.18 -12.77
N ALA A 155 -17.01 -10.34 -11.96
CA ALA A 155 -17.82 -11.55 -11.87
C ALA A 155 -18.83 -11.64 -13.01
N ASP A 156 -19.48 -10.53 -13.36
CA ASP A 156 -20.38 -10.45 -14.51
C ASP A 156 -19.54 -10.43 -15.79
N LYS A 157 -19.70 -11.47 -16.62
CA LYS A 157 -18.94 -11.64 -17.85
C LYS A 157 -19.29 -10.56 -18.88
N ASP A 158 -20.56 -10.22 -19.00
CA ASP A 158 -21.04 -9.28 -20.02
C ASP A 158 -20.60 -7.86 -19.65
N LEU A 159 -20.68 -7.51 -18.37
CA LEU A 159 -20.17 -6.24 -17.86
C LEU A 159 -18.65 -6.11 -18.03
N LEU A 160 -17.90 -7.18 -17.72
CA LEU A 160 -16.45 -7.21 -17.92
C LEU A 160 -16.07 -7.10 -19.40
N ASP A 161 -16.84 -7.73 -20.29
CA ASP A 161 -16.61 -7.68 -21.75
C ASP A 161 -16.92 -6.30 -22.32
N GLN A 162 -17.98 -5.64 -21.84
CA GLN A 162 -18.26 -4.23 -22.17
C GLN A 162 -17.15 -3.31 -21.69
N HIS A 163 -16.70 -3.48 -20.44
CA HIS A 163 -15.59 -2.70 -19.87
C HIS A 163 -14.31 -2.86 -20.70
N LYS A 164 -13.95 -4.10 -21.03
CA LYS A 164 -12.83 -4.41 -21.90
C LYS A 164 -12.97 -3.71 -23.26
N SER A 165 -14.14 -3.79 -23.88
CA SER A 165 -14.40 -3.19 -25.19
C SER A 165 -14.17 -1.67 -25.19
N LEU A 166 -14.65 -0.98 -24.16
CA LEU A 166 -14.45 0.46 -23.98
C LEU A 166 -12.96 0.79 -23.82
N VAL A 167 -12.26 0.08 -22.94
CA VAL A 167 -10.82 0.30 -22.72
C VAL A 167 -10.01 0.04 -23.99
N CYS A 168 -10.26 -1.07 -24.67
CA CYS A 168 -9.62 -1.41 -25.94
C CYS A 168 -9.88 -0.35 -27.01
N THR A 169 -11.12 0.13 -27.15
CA THR A 169 -11.49 1.15 -28.13
C THR A 169 -10.69 2.44 -27.92
N VAL A 170 -10.54 2.87 -26.67
CA VAL A 170 -9.82 4.11 -26.35
C VAL A 170 -8.31 3.95 -26.50
N LEU A 171 -7.74 2.80 -26.13
CA LEU A 171 -6.30 2.56 -26.11
C LEU A 171 -5.72 2.07 -27.44
N ARG A 172 -6.55 1.66 -28.39
CA ARG A 172 -6.11 1.19 -29.70
C ARG A 172 -5.26 2.25 -30.40
N GLY A 173 -4.02 1.88 -30.74
CA GLY A 173 -3.05 2.78 -31.38
C GLY A 173 -2.45 3.85 -30.47
N LYS A 174 -2.74 3.83 -29.16
CA LYS A 174 -2.19 4.80 -28.18
C LYS A 174 -1.15 4.21 -27.23
N ILE A 175 -1.15 2.88 -27.07
CA ILE A 175 -0.14 2.14 -26.30
C ILE A 175 0.61 1.20 -27.20
N SER A 176 1.89 0.99 -26.89
CA SER A 176 2.78 0.10 -27.63
C SER A 176 2.46 -1.39 -27.37
N VAL A 177 1.97 -1.71 -26.18
CA VAL A 177 1.67 -3.06 -25.67
C VAL A 177 0.20 -3.46 -25.81
N TYR A 178 -0.48 -2.96 -26.85
CA TYR A 178 -1.94 -3.13 -27.00
C TYR A 178 -2.37 -4.60 -27.07
N ASN A 179 -1.65 -5.44 -27.82
CA ASN A 179 -2.03 -6.83 -28.04
C ASN A 179 -1.86 -7.66 -26.75
N GLU A 180 -0.78 -7.42 -26.02
CA GLU A 180 -0.47 -8.01 -24.73
C GLU A 180 -1.50 -7.59 -23.69
N MET A 181 -1.82 -6.30 -23.62
CA MET A 181 -2.88 -5.75 -22.78
C MET A 181 -4.23 -6.41 -23.06
N GLU A 182 -4.65 -6.48 -24.32
CA GLU A 182 -5.93 -7.05 -24.71
C GLU A 182 -6.04 -8.54 -24.35
N THR A 183 -4.94 -9.28 -24.52
CA THR A 183 -4.84 -10.70 -24.18
C THR A 183 -4.91 -10.92 -22.66
N ASN A 184 -4.21 -10.08 -21.89
CA ASN A 184 -4.09 -10.22 -20.44
C ASN A 184 -5.18 -9.53 -19.62
N PHE A 185 -6.03 -8.70 -20.26
CA PHE A 185 -7.05 -7.87 -19.62
C PHE A 185 -7.86 -8.60 -18.53
N LYS A 186 -8.45 -9.75 -18.88
CA LYS A 186 -9.30 -10.52 -17.95
C LYS A 186 -8.49 -11.27 -16.89
N ARG A 187 -7.24 -11.65 -17.19
CA ARG A 187 -6.38 -12.44 -16.30
C ARG A 187 -5.83 -11.60 -15.16
N GLY A 188 -5.38 -10.38 -15.47
CA GLY A 188 -4.81 -9.46 -14.47
C GLY A 188 -5.81 -9.07 -13.39
N TRP A 189 -7.04 -8.72 -13.79
CA TRP A 189 -8.04 -8.17 -12.86
C TRP A 189 -8.89 -9.22 -12.12
N ARG A 190 -9.04 -10.43 -12.66
CA ARG A 190 -9.61 -11.56 -11.90
C ARG A 190 -8.74 -11.96 -10.71
N GLY A 191 -7.42 -11.84 -10.84
CA GLY A 191 -6.47 -12.05 -9.73
C GLY A 191 -6.33 -10.87 -8.78
N ALA A 192 -6.64 -9.65 -9.24
CA ALA A 192 -6.63 -8.42 -8.45
C ALA A 192 -7.95 -8.13 -7.72
N ALA A 193 -8.88 -9.10 -7.67
CA ALA A 193 -10.15 -8.97 -6.98
C ALA A 193 -9.99 -8.32 -5.59
N PRO A 194 -10.93 -7.45 -5.16
CA PRO A 194 -10.76 -6.51 -4.05
C PRO A 194 -10.86 -7.19 -2.66
N LEU A 195 -10.03 -8.20 -2.40
CA LEU A 195 -10.22 -9.12 -1.26
C LEU A 195 -9.02 -9.30 -0.35
N THR A 196 -7.89 -8.67 -0.63
CA THR A 196 -6.78 -8.67 0.32
C THR A 196 -6.31 -7.24 0.48
N CYS A 197 -6.73 -6.60 1.55
CA CYS A 197 -6.00 -5.44 2.05
C CYS A 197 -4.75 -5.96 2.80
N PRO A 198 -3.59 -5.32 2.66
CA PRO A 198 -3.21 -4.32 1.66
C PRO A 198 -3.24 -4.88 0.22
N PRO A 199 -3.81 -4.14 -0.74
CA PRO A 199 -3.94 -4.52 -2.14
C PRO A 199 -2.58 -4.38 -2.83
N LEU A 200 -1.67 -5.30 -2.55
CA LEU A 200 -0.55 -5.52 -3.45
C LEU A 200 -0.91 -6.78 -4.22
N PRO A 201 -1.52 -6.70 -5.42
CA PRO A 201 -1.58 -7.84 -6.30
C PRO A 201 -0.30 -7.82 -7.16
N PRO A 202 0.81 -8.48 -6.73
CA PRO A 202 1.87 -8.85 -7.65
C PRO A 202 1.31 -9.63 -8.86
N GLN A 203 0.12 -10.23 -8.70
CA GLN A 203 -0.68 -10.82 -9.77
C GLN A 203 -0.97 -9.87 -10.95
N PHE A 204 -1.05 -8.56 -10.72
CA PHE A 204 -1.24 -7.57 -11.79
C PHE A 204 0.11 -7.06 -12.35
N ILE A 205 1.08 -6.78 -11.49
CA ILE A 205 2.37 -6.19 -11.87
C ILE A 205 3.24 -7.17 -12.67
N GLU A 206 3.24 -8.45 -12.29
CA GLU A 206 4.12 -9.46 -12.90
C GLU A 206 3.89 -9.66 -14.40
N PRO A 207 2.64 -9.87 -14.89
CA PRO A 207 2.40 -9.94 -16.33
C PRO A 207 2.87 -8.70 -17.08
N CYS A 208 2.58 -7.50 -16.56
CA CYS A 208 2.99 -6.25 -17.18
C CYS A 208 4.51 -6.11 -17.26
N LYS A 209 5.25 -6.49 -16.20
CA LYS A 209 6.73 -6.50 -16.21
C LYS A 209 7.28 -7.56 -17.17
N ALA A 210 6.67 -8.75 -17.22
CA ALA A 210 7.06 -9.81 -18.15
C ALA A 210 6.91 -9.39 -19.62
N ASP A 211 5.82 -8.68 -19.93
CA ASP A 211 5.53 -8.11 -21.23
C ASP A 211 6.25 -6.76 -21.48
N ARG A 212 7.09 -6.31 -20.52
CA ARG A 212 7.91 -5.09 -20.60
C ARG A 212 7.12 -3.81 -20.89
N TRP A 213 5.98 -3.63 -20.22
CA TRP A 213 5.16 -2.44 -20.46
C TRP A 213 5.93 -1.16 -20.07
N PRO A 214 5.92 -0.13 -20.92
CA PRO A 214 6.41 1.18 -20.53
C PRO A 214 5.58 1.75 -19.36
N PRO A 215 6.19 2.48 -18.40
CA PRO A 215 5.44 3.15 -17.33
C PRO A 215 4.36 4.12 -17.84
N SER A 216 4.58 4.72 -19.03
CA SER A 216 3.58 5.55 -19.71
C SER A 216 2.32 4.77 -20.08
N ASP A 217 2.51 3.56 -20.62
CA ASP A 217 1.43 2.71 -21.10
C ASP A 217 0.66 2.13 -19.92
N MET A 218 1.36 1.75 -18.85
CA MET A 218 0.76 1.34 -17.57
C MET A 218 -0.11 2.46 -16.98
N ARG A 219 0.39 3.70 -16.93
CA ARG A 219 -0.38 4.85 -16.46
C ARG A 219 -1.62 5.09 -17.31
N LEU A 220 -1.46 5.11 -18.64
CA LEU A 220 -2.56 5.34 -19.56
C LEU A 220 -3.62 4.24 -19.45
N PHE A 221 -3.19 2.98 -19.32
CA PHE A 221 -4.08 1.85 -19.09
C PHE A 221 -4.89 2.02 -17.79
N LEU A 222 -4.25 2.30 -16.66
CA LEU A 222 -4.94 2.46 -15.38
C LEU A 222 -5.94 3.63 -15.40
N THR A 223 -5.59 4.74 -16.07
CA THR A 223 -6.51 5.86 -16.27
C THR A 223 -7.73 5.44 -17.09
N GLN A 224 -7.55 4.75 -18.22
CA GLN A 224 -8.67 4.32 -19.05
C GLN A 224 -9.47 3.19 -18.45
N TYR A 225 -8.84 2.30 -17.69
CA TYR A 225 -9.50 1.24 -16.94
C TYR A 225 -10.42 1.81 -15.86
N THR A 226 -9.96 2.83 -15.13
CA THR A 226 -10.76 3.54 -14.13
C THR A 226 -11.91 4.29 -14.81
N GLY A 227 -11.61 5.12 -15.82
CA GLY A 227 -12.60 5.98 -16.50
C GLY A 227 -13.67 5.21 -17.26
N SER A 228 -13.31 4.11 -17.93
CA SER A 228 -14.28 3.31 -18.72
C SER A 228 -15.38 2.66 -17.88
N ALA A 229 -15.16 2.47 -16.56
CA ALA A 229 -16.21 1.92 -15.69
C ALA A 229 -17.40 2.88 -15.51
N HIS A 230 -17.16 4.19 -15.64
CA HIS A 230 -18.20 5.24 -15.57
C HIS A 230 -19.18 5.20 -16.74
N ALA A 231 -18.77 4.63 -17.86
CA ALA A 231 -19.61 4.48 -19.05
C ALA A 231 -20.43 3.18 -19.06
N LEU A 232 -20.37 2.38 -18.00
CA LEU A 232 -21.16 1.14 -17.87
C LEU A 232 -22.46 1.43 -17.13
N ASP A 233 -23.59 1.43 -17.86
CA ASP A 233 -24.92 1.74 -17.30
C ASP A 233 -25.33 0.82 -16.13
N ALA A 234 -24.90 -0.44 -16.17
CA ALA A 234 -25.20 -1.42 -15.13
C ALA A 234 -24.29 -1.30 -13.89
N PHE A 235 -23.20 -0.52 -13.95
CA PHE A 235 -22.25 -0.36 -12.85
C PHE A 235 -22.63 0.84 -11.97
N ARG A 236 -23.25 0.56 -10.82
CA ARG A 236 -23.84 1.59 -9.94
C ARG A 236 -22.91 2.05 -8.80
N HIS A 237 -21.68 1.55 -8.75
CA HIS A 237 -20.75 1.77 -7.62
C HIS A 237 -19.63 2.78 -7.95
N GLN A 238 -19.94 3.85 -8.68
CA GLN A 238 -18.94 4.78 -9.22
C GLN A 238 -18.08 5.47 -8.14
N ALA A 239 -18.69 6.00 -7.07
CA ALA A 239 -17.94 6.66 -6.00
C ALA A 239 -17.00 5.70 -5.25
N LEU A 240 -17.49 4.47 -4.98
CA LEU A 240 -16.71 3.41 -4.36
C LEU A 240 -15.55 2.97 -5.27
N TRP A 241 -15.83 2.87 -6.58
CA TRP A 241 -14.84 2.55 -7.60
C TRP A 241 -13.73 3.59 -7.68
N ASP A 242 -14.07 4.88 -7.68
CA ASP A 242 -13.09 5.95 -7.73
C ASP A 242 -12.19 5.94 -6.48
N ARG A 243 -12.77 5.80 -5.28
CA ARG A 243 -12.00 5.70 -4.03
C ARG A 243 -11.04 4.50 -4.04
N TYR A 244 -11.51 3.35 -4.52
CA TYR A 244 -10.69 2.16 -4.68
C TYR A 244 -9.58 2.35 -5.72
N MET A 245 -9.93 2.77 -6.93
CA MET A 245 -9.00 2.89 -8.06
C MET A 245 -7.99 4.01 -7.87
N ASN A 246 -8.33 5.11 -7.20
CA ASN A 246 -7.37 6.16 -6.87
C ASN A 246 -6.22 5.61 -6.02
N THR A 247 -6.55 4.83 -4.99
CA THR A 247 -5.57 4.23 -4.08
C THR A 247 -4.78 3.13 -4.78
N VAL A 248 -5.47 2.22 -5.47
CA VAL A 248 -4.85 1.09 -6.17
C VAL A 248 -3.94 1.56 -7.31
N THR A 249 -4.37 2.55 -8.10
CA THR A 249 -3.56 3.12 -9.19
C THR A 249 -2.26 3.72 -8.65
N ALA A 250 -2.34 4.50 -7.56
CA ALA A 250 -1.17 5.08 -6.93
C ALA A 250 -0.19 3.99 -6.43
N CYS A 251 -0.70 2.98 -5.72
CA CYS A 251 0.12 1.85 -5.25
C CYS A 251 0.73 1.05 -6.40
N LEU A 252 -0.03 0.74 -7.44
CA LEU A 252 0.46 -0.01 -8.60
C LEU A 252 1.55 0.76 -9.34
N LEU A 253 1.38 2.05 -9.59
CA LEU A 253 2.39 2.89 -10.23
C LEU A 253 3.65 3.01 -9.36
N GLN A 254 3.47 3.15 -8.05
CA GLN A 254 4.58 3.18 -7.11
C GLN A 254 5.34 1.86 -7.07
N MET A 255 4.69 0.71 -7.26
CA MET A 255 5.38 -0.59 -7.25
C MET A 255 5.87 -1.04 -8.62
N TYR A 256 5.30 -0.50 -9.70
CA TYR A 256 5.63 -0.93 -11.06
C TYR A 256 7.01 -0.46 -11.52
N HIS A 257 7.58 0.56 -10.88
CA HIS A 257 8.90 1.07 -11.27
C HIS A 257 9.98 -0.03 -11.26
N ASP A 258 10.89 0.10 -12.22
CA ASP A 258 12.28 -0.37 -12.21
C ASP A 258 13.13 0.78 -12.79
#